data_AF-A0A538QPJ3-F1
#
_entry.id   AF-A0A538QPJ3-F1
#
_cell.length_a   1.000
_cell.length_b   1.000
_cell.length_c   1.000
_cell.angle_alpha   90.00
_cell.angle_beta   90.00
_cell.angle_gamma   90.00
#
_symmetry.space_group_name_H-M   'P 1'
#
loop_
_entity.id
_entity.type
_entity.pdbx_description
1 polymer ?
#
loop_
_entity_poly.entity_id
_entity_poly.type
_entity_poly.pdbx_seq_one_letter_code
_entity_poly.pdbx_strand_id
1 'polypeptide(L)'
;MRALVSIVGVSLAAAACGGQGGARPEATSIPPAIAARLPRVPGEYAPSLVAIDEGSESAGGGAPRGIDRAVAHDPSDVSDGGMLSDVDSCATCHPDAAAQWSTSAHSFASFGNPIYRVNVEQQRTLLGKPASQHCGGCHDMPLMIDGLMTSADAIPAADLRAHSGVTCRLCHGIQSTAKDGNGSYVWSRAPIEAPSLGDAASIARHKAQTSVARLGTELCVGCHRGFLSADMNMPVHLSGLDEPGMWRNSAWTGNGTGRVDKVDKKTCIDCHMEREPASPGESGAKAGTIASHRFLGGHTWMAAMRGDGEHLRRLQAKLEGAASIDVAGARIREPDDGDARWLLPADGAASAALAAIPPGTRLDLDVVIRNLLVGHRFPGGVLDIQDTWIEVEVADAHGRRLAASGLGHDRDAADQDAHVLRTLVVDERGDVLEEHEMARFRTQIATQTLAPREAQAIRYALDVPAGLTAADLPLTVTARLRHRSRTLAMQH
;
A
#
# COMPACT_ATOMS: atom_id res chain seq x y z
N MET A 1 -75.94 -7.21 29.91
CA MET A 1 -75.68 -8.62 30.30
C MET A 1 -74.31 -8.70 30.95
N ARG A 2 -74.11 -9.60 31.92
CA ARG A 2 -72.85 -9.78 32.67
C ARG A 2 -72.06 -10.97 32.13
N ALA A 3 -70.75 -10.79 31.90
CA ALA A 3 -69.67 -11.79 31.83
C ALA A 3 -68.38 -11.04 31.43
N LEU A 4 -67.17 -11.34 31.92
CA LEU A 4 -66.72 -12.21 33.01
C LEU A 4 -65.34 -11.69 33.47
N VAL A 5 -65.07 -11.63 34.78
CA VAL A 5 -63.77 -11.25 35.38
C VAL A 5 -63.42 -12.29 36.44
N SER A 6 -62.16 -12.75 36.50
CA SER A 6 -61.53 -13.46 37.64
C SER A 6 -60.10 -13.92 37.33
N ILE A 7 -59.19 -14.28 38.26
CA ILE A 7 -58.56 -13.65 39.48
C ILE A 7 -57.05 -14.06 39.34
N VAL A 8 -55.98 -13.36 39.78
CA VAL A 8 -55.29 -13.18 41.11
C VAL A 8 -54.10 -12.21 40.85
N GLY A 9 -53.37 -11.56 41.77
CA GLY A 9 -53.24 -11.61 43.24
C GLY A 9 -52.17 -12.60 43.73
N VAL A 10 -51.40 -12.42 44.82
CA VAL A 10 -51.24 -11.37 45.84
C VAL A 10 -49.79 -11.45 46.39
N SER A 11 -49.28 -10.39 47.03
CA SER A 11 -47.93 -10.30 47.62
C SER A 11 -47.86 -10.73 49.11
N LEU A 12 -46.63 -10.79 49.68
CA LEU A 12 -46.27 -11.05 51.10
C LEU A 12 -46.45 -12.51 51.59
N ALA A 13 -45.65 -13.04 52.55
CA ALA A 13 -44.38 -12.59 53.13
C ALA A 13 -43.64 -13.76 53.86
N ALA A 14 -42.35 -13.52 54.12
CA ALA A 14 -41.41 -14.12 55.10
C ALA A 14 -41.82 -15.35 55.96
N ALA A 15 -40.94 -16.36 55.96
CA ALA A 15 -40.44 -17.04 57.17
C ALA A 15 -39.06 -17.67 56.90
N ALA A 16 -38.23 -17.82 57.93
CA ALA A 16 -36.86 -18.34 57.82
C ALA A 16 -36.72 -19.81 58.26
N CYS A 17 -35.50 -20.34 58.05
CA CYS A 17 -34.85 -21.51 58.66
C CYS A 17 -34.69 -22.77 57.77
N GLY A 18 -33.54 -23.43 57.94
CA GLY A 18 -33.23 -24.74 57.38
C GLY A 18 -32.15 -24.72 56.30
N GLY A 19 -30.89 -24.95 56.70
CA GLY A 19 -29.83 -25.24 55.73
C GLY A 19 -29.81 -26.72 55.35
N GLN A 20 -29.49 -27.01 54.09
CA GLN A 20 -28.88 -28.27 53.66
C GLN A 20 -27.97 -27.99 52.47
N GLY A 21 -26.83 -28.68 52.42
CA GLY A 21 -25.78 -28.40 51.44
C GLY A 21 -26.17 -28.81 50.02
N GLY A 22 -26.10 -27.85 49.10
CA GLY A 22 -26.06 -28.10 47.66
C GLY A 22 -24.93 -27.28 47.07
N ALA A 23 -23.96 -27.92 46.43
CA ALA A 23 -22.84 -27.22 45.82
C ALA A 23 -23.37 -26.27 44.73
N ARG A 24 -23.05 -24.98 44.85
CA ARG A 24 -23.13 -24.08 43.70
C ARG A 24 -22.13 -24.58 42.66
N PRO A 25 -22.48 -24.66 41.36
CA PRO A 25 -21.44 -24.74 40.34
C PRO A 25 -20.54 -23.51 40.52
N GLU A 26 -19.24 -23.72 40.55
CA GLU A 26 -18.28 -22.61 40.50
C GLU A 26 -18.64 -21.75 39.28
N ALA A 27 -18.69 -20.43 39.48
CA ALA A 27 -18.75 -19.52 38.37
C ALA A 27 -17.47 -19.76 37.57
N THR A 28 -17.60 -20.44 36.42
CA THR A 28 -16.47 -20.70 35.54
C THR A 28 -15.84 -19.36 35.22
N SER A 29 -14.60 -19.19 35.69
CA SER A 29 -13.86 -17.95 35.53
C SER A 29 -13.91 -17.58 34.06
N ILE A 30 -14.50 -16.43 33.74
CA ILE A 30 -14.36 -15.83 32.42
C ILE A 30 -12.85 -15.80 32.18
N PRO A 31 -12.32 -16.51 31.17
CA PRO A 31 -10.89 -16.49 30.93
C PRO A 31 -10.51 -15.02 30.74
N PRO A 32 -9.45 -14.53 31.42
CA PRO A 32 -9.06 -13.13 31.29
C PRO A 32 -8.94 -12.84 29.80
N ALA A 33 -9.57 -11.75 29.36
CA ALA A 33 -9.54 -11.34 27.96
C ALA A 33 -8.10 -11.50 27.46
N ILE A 34 -7.90 -12.24 26.37
CA ILE A 34 -6.56 -12.53 25.86
C ILE A 34 -5.96 -11.19 25.48
N ALA A 35 -5.19 -10.61 26.42
CA ALA A 35 -4.47 -9.37 26.20
C ALA A 35 -3.65 -9.59 24.94
N ALA A 36 -3.85 -8.72 23.95
CA ALA A 36 -3.17 -8.82 22.68
C ALA A 36 -1.68 -8.95 22.98
N ARG A 37 -1.12 -10.13 22.69
CA ARG A 37 0.30 -10.40 22.91
C ARG A 37 1.06 -9.62 21.84
N LEU A 38 1.31 -8.34 22.13
CA LEU A 38 2.38 -7.60 21.48
C LEU A 38 3.65 -8.46 21.56
N PRO A 39 4.47 -8.51 20.50
CA PRO A 39 5.74 -9.21 20.53
C PRO A 39 6.56 -8.83 21.76
N ARG A 40 7.37 -9.78 22.25
CA ARG A 40 8.24 -9.56 23.41
C ARG A 40 9.20 -8.41 23.13
N VAL A 41 9.57 -7.70 24.21
CA VAL A 41 10.47 -6.54 24.25
C VAL A 41 11.53 -6.59 23.15
N PRO A 42 11.44 -5.72 22.13
CA PRO A 42 12.54 -5.46 21.22
C PRO A 42 13.75 -4.92 22.00
N GLY A 43 14.97 -5.18 21.52
CA GLY A 43 16.18 -4.62 22.13
C GLY A 43 16.17 -3.08 22.12
N GLU A 44 17.17 -2.48 22.77
CA GLU A 44 17.28 -1.03 23.05
C GLU A 44 17.27 -0.10 21.81
N TYR A 45 17.27 -0.67 20.60
CA TYR A 45 17.11 0.00 19.31
C TYR A 45 16.26 -0.86 18.35
N ALA A 46 14.94 -0.60 18.26
CA ALA A 46 14.09 -1.29 17.27
C ALA A 46 12.80 -0.53 16.90
N PRO A 47 12.85 0.24 15.80
CA PRO A 47 11.69 0.54 14.97
C PRO A 47 11.56 -0.40 13.75
N SER A 48 12.67 -1.05 13.36
CA SER A 48 12.68 -2.13 12.37
C SER A 48 12.73 -3.48 13.07
N LEU A 49 11.94 -4.42 12.57
CA LEU A 49 11.79 -5.77 13.10
C LEU A 49 12.62 -6.82 12.32
N VAL A 50 13.65 -6.38 11.59
CA VAL A 50 14.59 -7.29 10.92
C VAL A 50 15.39 -8.05 11.98
N ALA A 51 15.36 -9.37 11.88
CA ALA A 51 16.27 -10.26 12.58
C ALA A 51 17.37 -10.71 11.61
N ILE A 52 18.62 -10.64 12.06
CA ILE A 52 19.78 -11.10 11.28
C ILE A 52 20.17 -12.48 11.80
N ASP A 53 20.21 -13.46 10.90
CA ASP A 53 20.74 -14.79 11.17
C ASP A 53 22.23 -14.81 10.80
N GLU A 54 23.07 -14.76 11.84
CA GLU A 54 24.53 -14.76 11.80
C GLU A 54 25.13 -16.13 11.34
N GLY A 55 24.29 -17.15 11.10
CA GLY A 55 24.74 -18.44 10.55
C GLY A 55 25.37 -19.40 11.56
N SER A 56 25.53 -19.00 12.82
CA SER A 56 26.02 -19.86 13.91
C SER A 56 24.88 -20.41 14.78
N GLU A 57 24.78 -21.74 14.84
CA GLU A 57 23.97 -22.56 15.77
C GLU A 57 22.45 -22.58 15.59
N SER A 58 21.98 -23.46 14.68
CA SER A 58 20.61 -24.01 14.75
C SER A 58 20.46 -25.02 15.90
N ALA A 59 20.31 -24.54 17.14
CA ALA A 59 20.07 -25.36 18.33
C ALA A 59 18.65 -25.16 18.89
N GLY A 60 17.62 -25.73 18.24
CA GLY A 60 16.27 -25.76 18.84
C GLY A 60 15.04 -25.80 17.94
N GLY A 61 15.08 -26.43 16.76
CA GLY A 61 13.87 -26.57 15.93
C GLY A 61 14.07 -27.62 14.83
N GLY A 62 13.33 -28.74 14.90
CA GLY A 62 13.57 -29.89 14.03
C GLY A 62 13.23 -29.65 12.56
N ALA A 63 14.25 -29.46 11.73
CA ALA A 63 14.17 -29.66 10.27
C ALA A 63 14.35 -31.16 9.91
N PRO A 64 13.77 -31.65 8.80
CA PRO A 64 13.87 -33.06 8.41
C PRO A 64 15.31 -33.43 8.01
N ARG A 65 15.80 -34.56 8.50
CA ARG A 65 17.14 -35.08 8.17
C ARG A 65 17.15 -35.63 6.75
N GLY A 66 18.01 -35.12 5.88
CA GLY A 66 18.30 -35.77 4.60
C GLY A 66 18.67 -34.87 3.42
N ILE A 67 19.70 -34.03 3.56
CA ILE A 67 20.53 -33.56 2.44
C ILE A 67 21.99 -33.55 2.92
N ASP A 68 22.93 -33.95 2.05
CA ASP A 68 24.32 -34.19 2.39
C ASP A 68 25.11 -32.95 2.83
N ARG A 69 26.27 -33.20 3.46
CA ARG A 69 27.20 -32.25 4.10
C ARG A 69 27.21 -30.88 3.43
N ALA A 70 26.71 -29.88 4.16
CA ALA A 70 26.99 -28.48 3.86
C ALA A 70 28.52 -28.25 3.77
N VAL A 71 28.92 -27.37 2.86
CA VAL A 71 30.26 -26.77 2.92
C VAL A 71 30.32 -26.00 4.24
N ALA A 72 31.36 -26.25 5.04
CA ALA A 72 31.56 -25.48 6.25
C ALA A 72 32.07 -24.10 5.85
N HIS A 73 31.21 -23.08 5.94
CA HIS A 73 31.64 -21.69 5.84
C HIS A 73 32.56 -21.38 7.03
N ASP A 74 33.56 -20.53 6.80
CA ASP A 74 34.28 -19.90 7.88
C ASP A 74 33.30 -18.95 8.61
N PRO A 75 33.16 -18.99 9.95
CA PRO A 75 32.29 -18.07 10.68
C PRO A 75 32.62 -16.57 10.49
N SER A 76 33.77 -16.24 9.90
CA SER A 76 34.14 -14.87 9.52
C SER A 76 33.72 -14.46 8.10
N ASP A 77 33.30 -15.40 7.24
CA ASP A 77 32.83 -15.13 5.88
C ASP A 77 31.31 -14.85 5.89
N VAL A 78 30.96 -13.65 6.34
CA VAL A 78 29.57 -13.15 6.43
C VAL A 78 29.35 -11.99 5.46
N SER A 79 28.14 -11.91 4.91
CA SER A 79 27.75 -10.81 4.03
C SER A 79 27.72 -9.49 4.80
N ASP A 80 28.42 -8.48 4.27
CA ASP A 80 28.41 -7.09 4.73
C ASP A 80 27.59 -6.19 3.79
N GLY A 81 27.46 -4.90 4.12
CA GLY A 81 26.73 -3.95 3.28
C GLY A 81 27.31 -3.79 1.87
N GLY A 82 28.61 -4.01 1.71
CA GLY A 82 29.28 -4.04 0.41
C GLY A 82 28.80 -5.21 -0.45
N MET A 83 28.84 -6.43 0.10
CA MET A 83 28.32 -7.62 -0.56
C MET A 83 26.83 -7.47 -0.88
N LEU A 84 26.01 -6.88 0.01
CA LEU A 84 24.57 -6.71 -0.25
C LEU A 84 24.28 -5.73 -1.38
N SER A 85 25.18 -4.77 -1.58
CA SER A 85 25.09 -3.75 -2.63
C SER A 85 25.55 -4.25 -4.00
N ASP A 86 26.34 -5.33 -4.04
CA ASP A 86 26.78 -5.99 -5.26
C ASP A 86 25.63 -6.76 -5.94
N VAL A 87 25.10 -6.13 -6.99
CA VAL A 87 24.15 -6.70 -7.95
C VAL A 87 24.81 -7.15 -9.25
N ASP A 88 26.05 -6.70 -9.52
CA ASP A 88 26.76 -6.99 -10.77
C ASP A 88 27.19 -8.46 -10.83
N SER A 89 27.58 -9.06 -9.69
CA SER A 89 27.82 -10.51 -9.63
C SER A 89 26.57 -11.32 -10.00
N CYS A 90 25.37 -10.89 -9.60
CA CYS A 90 24.12 -11.52 -10.00
C CYS A 90 23.84 -11.31 -11.51
N ALA A 91 24.09 -10.11 -12.04
CA ALA A 91 23.84 -9.75 -13.43
C ALA A 91 24.65 -10.61 -14.44
N THR A 92 25.78 -11.20 -14.03
CA THR A 92 26.57 -12.13 -14.87
C THR A 92 25.79 -13.34 -15.38
N CYS A 93 24.85 -13.85 -14.59
CA CYS A 93 24.00 -15.01 -14.91
C CYS A 93 22.52 -14.63 -15.08
N HIS A 94 22.10 -13.49 -14.52
CA HIS A 94 20.74 -12.98 -14.50
C HIS A 94 20.62 -11.57 -15.12
N PRO A 95 21.07 -11.37 -16.38
CA PRO A 95 21.13 -10.05 -16.99
C PRO A 95 19.76 -9.40 -17.17
N ASP A 96 18.71 -10.17 -17.46
CA ASP A 96 17.37 -9.63 -17.66
C ASP A 96 16.75 -9.22 -16.33
N ALA A 97 16.88 -10.06 -15.31
CA ALA A 97 16.35 -9.75 -13.98
C ALA A 97 17.06 -8.52 -13.38
N ALA A 98 18.39 -8.40 -13.55
CA ALA A 98 19.15 -7.24 -13.13
C ALA A 98 18.74 -5.97 -13.89
N ALA A 99 18.57 -6.03 -15.21
CA ALA A 99 18.12 -4.89 -16.02
C ALA A 99 16.65 -4.49 -15.73
N GLN A 100 15.79 -5.45 -15.42
CA GLN A 100 14.42 -5.16 -14.96
C GLN A 100 14.42 -4.47 -13.59
N TRP A 101 15.20 -5.03 -12.65
CA TRP A 101 15.36 -4.50 -11.29
C TRP A 101 15.95 -3.09 -11.27
N SER A 102 16.97 -2.79 -12.08
CA SER A 102 17.64 -1.48 -12.07
C SER A 102 16.68 -0.33 -12.39
N THR A 103 15.69 -0.56 -13.25
CA THR A 103 14.62 0.40 -13.58
C THR A 103 13.50 0.51 -12.54
N SER A 104 13.46 -0.35 -11.52
CA SER A 104 12.34 -0.43 -10.59
C SER A 104 12.30 0.71 -9.54
N ALA A 105 11.27 0.67 -8.68
CA ALA A 105 11.25 1.45 -7.43
C ALA A 105 12.08 0.78 -6.31
N HIS A 106 12.43 -0.50 -6.43
CA HIS A 106 13.22 -1.23 -5.43
C HIS A 106 14.71 -0.89 -5.50
N SER A 107 15.30 -0.80 -6.70
CA SER A 107 16.66 -0.28 -6.89
C SER A 107 16.80 1.17 -6.41
N PHE A 108 15.74 1.96 -6.58
CA PHE A 108 15.67 3.37 -6.21
C PHE A 108 14.95 3.59 -4.87
N ALA A 109 14.99 2.60 -3.97
CA ALA A 109 14.37 2.70 -2.65
C ALA A 109 15.21 3.49 -1.63
N SER A 110 16.52 3.55 -1.83
CA SER A 110 17.50 4.20 -0.93
C SER A 110 17.74 5.68 -1.30
N PHE A 111 18.83 6.31 -0.83
CA PHE A 111 19.08 7.76 -0.91
C PHE A 111 19.34 8.30 -2.34
N GLY A 112 19.37 7.43 -3.35
CA GLY A 112 19.17 7.85 -4.74
C GLY A 112 17.83 8.56 -4.94
N ASN A 113 16.79 8.17 -4.21
CA ASN A 113 15.50 8.85 -4.16
C ASN A 113 15.57 10.06 -3.20
N PRO A 114 15.48 11.31 -3.69
CA PRO A 114 15.67 12.51 -2.87
C PRO A 114 14.55 12.67 -1.83
N ILE A 115 13.30 12.33 -2.17
CA ILE A 115 12.16 12.35 -1.23
C ILE A 115 12.46 11.48 -0.02
N TYR A 116 12.91 10.25 -0.26
CA TYR A 116 13.20 9.31 0.80
C TYR A 116 14.36 9.79 1.69
N ARG A 117 15.43 10.32 1.07
CA ARG A 117 16.56 10.88 1.80
C ARG A 117 16.17 12.06 2.69
N VAL A 118 15.33 12.98 2.21
CA VAL A 118 14.84 14.12 2.98
C VAL A 118 14.06 13.64 4.20
N ASN A 119 13.14 12.69 4.03
CA ASN A 119 12.36 12.13 5.14
C ASN A 119 13.24 11.40 6.17
N VAL A 120 14.25 10.65 5.72
CA VAL A 120 15.22 10.01 6.63
C VAL A 120 16.04 11.04 7.42
N GLU A 121 16.53 12.11 6.80
CA GLU A 121 17.29 13.13 7.54
C GLU A 121 16.40 14.03 8.41
N GLN A 122 15.14 14.29 8.02
CA GLN A 122 14.14 14.95 8.87
C GLN A 122 13.85 14.09 10.12
N GLN A 123 13.62 12.79 9.93
CA GLN A 123 13.44 11.81 11.01
C GLN A 123 14.66 11.76 11.95
N ARG A 124 15.87 11.66 11.38
CA ARG A 124 17.15 11.71 12.10
C ARG A 124 17.37 13.03 12.87
N THR A 125 16.77 14.13 12.42
CA THR A 125 16.87 15.46 13.05
C THR A 125 15.86 15.61 14.18
N LEU A 126 14.63 15.12 14.00
CA LEU A 126 13.53 15.31 14.96
C LEU A 126 13.52 14.26 16.08
N LEU A 127 13.77 12.98 15.77
CA LEU A 127 13.77 11.88 16.74
C LEU A 127 15.17 11.32 17.06
N GLY A 128 16.22 11.90 16.47
CA GLY A 128 17.60 11.47 16.64
C GLY A 128 18.04 10.35 15.69
N LYS A 129 19.36 10.15 15.58
CA LYS A 129 19.95 9.27 14.56
C LYS A 129 19.49 7.80 14.62
N PRO A 130 19.29 7.14 15.78
CA PRO A 130 18.80 5.77 15.83
C PRO A 130 17.42 5.54 15.21
N ALA A 131 16.56 6.57 15.14
CA ALA A 131 15.20 6.44 14.61
C ALA A 131 15.15 6.04 13.12
N SER A 132 16.19 6.32 12.33
CA SER A 132 16.24 5.90 10.92
C SER A 132 16.44 4.40 10.71
N GLN A 133 16.69 3.62 11.77
CA GLN A 133 16.58 2.16 11.71
C GLN A 133 15.20 1.70 11.20
N HIS A 134 14.13 2.45 11.50
CA HIS A 134 12.78 2.21 10.97
C HIS A 134 12.75 2.02 9.46
N CYS A 135 13.44 2.93 8.77
CA CYS A 135 13.48 3.01 7.32
C CYS A 135 14.46 1.95 6.76
N GLY A 136 15.59 1.78 7.45
CA GLY A 136 16.68 0.90 7.01
C GLY A 136 16.29 -0.55 6.80
N GLY A 137 15.41 -1.11 7.62
CA GLY A 137 14.94 -2.49 7.47
C GLY A 137 14.12 -2.78 6.20
N CYS A 138 13.61 -1.75 5.54
CA CYS A 138 12.84 -1.90 4.30
C CYS A 138 13.56 -1.31 3.07
N HIS A 139 14.41 -0.30 3.26
CA HIS A 139 14.99 0.50 2.16
C HIS A 139 16.53 0.44 2.08
N ASP A 140 17.22 0.44 3.23
CA ASP A 140 18.66 0.65 3.33
C ASP A 140 19.38 -0.49 4.06
N MET A 141 18.97 -1.73 3.85
CA MET A 141 19.59 -2.89 4.51
C MET A 141 21.12 -2.94 4.40
N PRO A 142 21.76 -2.59 3.25
CA PRO A 142 23.21 -2.42 3.17
C PRO A 142 23.82 -1.47 4.22
N LEU A 143 23.13 -0.39 4.57
CA LEU A 143 23.56 0.55 5.62
C LEU A 143 23.16 0.05 7.02
N MET A 144 22.04 -0.67 7.12
CA MET A 144 21.48 -1.12 8.39
C MET A 144 22.35 -2.21 9.03
N ILE A 145 22.79 -3.22 8.26
CA ILE A 145 23.61 -4.34 8.77
C ILE A 145 25.04 -3.95 9.17
N ASP A 146 25.51 -2.79 8.70
CA ASP A 146 26.82 -2.20 9.03
C ASP A 146 26.68 -1.04 10.05
N GLY A 147 25.49 -0.83 10.64
CA GLY A 147 25.23 0.14 11.72
C GLY A 147 25.15 1.61 11.31
N LEU A 148 25.26 1.93 10.01
CA LEU A 148 25.26 3.32 9.52
C LEU A 148 23.91 4.02 9.72
N MET A 149 22.81 3.26 9.70
CA MET A 149 21.46 3.78 9.95
C MET A 149 21.21 4.23 11.39
N THR A 150 22.02 3.77 12.36
CA THR A 150 21.93 4.17 13.77
C THR A 150 23.12 5.01 14.24
N SER A 151 24.23 5.05 13.47
CA SER A 151 25.41 5.86 13.77
C SER A 151 25.09 7.35 13.98
N ALA A 152 25.83 7.95 14.92
CA ALA A 152 25.82 9.39 15.19
C ALA A 152 26.39 10.20 14.01
N ASP A 153 27.24 9.60 13.19
CA ASP A 153 27.83 10.23 12.01
C ASP A 153 26.80 10.47 10.90
N ALA A 154 27.14 11.34 9.96
CA ALA A 154 26.39 11.49 8.72
C ALA A 154 26.66 10.29 7.80
N ILE A 155 25.63 9.78 7.14
CA ILE A 155 25.79 8.78 6.08
C ILE A 155 26.41 9.49 4.86
N PRO A 156 27.61 9.09 4.38
CA PRO A 156 28.29 9.83 3.32
C PRO A 156 27.51 9.79 2.01
N ALA A 157 27.33 10.93 1.36
CA ALA A 157 26.62 11.02 0.07
C ALA A 157 27.30 10.27 -1.09
N ALA A 158 28.55 9.84 -0.90
CA ALA A 158 29.33 9.06 -1.86
C ALA A 158 29.39 7.56 -1.50
N ASP A 159 28.74 7.13 -0.41
CA ASP A 159 28.65 5.73 -0.04
C ASP A 159 27.68 5.00 -0.99
N LEU A 160 28.22 4.14 -1.85
CA LEU A 160 27.42 3.45 -2.88
C LEU A 160 26.33 2.55 -2.27
N ARG A 161 26.50 2.08 -1.03
CA ARG A 161 25.47 1.31 -0.29
C ARG A 161 24.17 2.11 -0.11
N ALA A 162 24.28 3.44 -0.02
CA ALA A 162 23.15 4.38 0.07
C ALA A 162 22.44 4.60 -1.29
N HIS A 163 22.82 3.88 -2.34
CA HIS A 163 22.24 4.00 -3.68
C HIS A 163 21.78 2.64 -4.26
N SER A 164 21.94 1.54 -3.51
CA SER A 164 21.59 0.19 -3.98
C SER A 164 20.14 -0.22 -3.70
N GLY A 165 19.48 0.35 -2.67
CA GLY A 165 18.09 0.03 -2.35
C GLY A 165 17.85 -1.43 -1.96
N VAL A 166 16.71 -1.97 -2.40
CA VAL A 166 16.27 -3.35 -2.13
C VAL A 166 16.88 -4.28 -3.18
N THR A 167 18.04 -4.86 -2.86
CA THR A 167 18.87 -5.63 -3.81
C THR A 167 18.47 -7.11 -3.96
N CYS A 168 19.09 -7.80 -4.92
CA CYS A 168 18.93 -9.24 -5.14
C CYS A 168 19.21 -10.06 -3.86
N ARG A 169 20.35 -9.78 -3.20
CA ARG A 169 20.82 -10.50 -2.00
C ARG A 169 19.96 -10.23 -0.77
N LEU A 170 19.26 -9.09 -0.72
CA LEU A 170 18.24 -8.85 0.30
C LEU A 170 17.06 -9.82 0.10
N CYS A 171 16.31 -9.68 -1.01
CA CYS A 171 15.10 -10.48 -1.24
C CYS A 171 15.38 -11.99 -1.24
N HIS A 172 16.46 -12.44 -1.89
CA HIS A 172 16.82 -13.85 -1.98
C HIS A 172 17.54 -14.39 -0.72
N GLY A 173 17.91 -13.54 0.24
CA GLY A 173 18.48 -13.95 1.52
C GLY A 173 17.46 -14.08 2.67
N ILE A 174 16.21 -13.64 2.47
CA ILE A 174 15.15 -13.72 3.49
C ILE A 174 14.80 -15.18 3.80
N GLN A 175 14.89 -15.55 5.08
CA GLN A 175 14.63 -16.89 5.59
C GLN A 175 13.26 -17.07 6.23
N SER A 176 12.61 -16.02 6.75
CA SER A 176 11.21 -16.06 7.14
C SER A 176 10.65 -14.66 7.29
N THR A 177 9.32 -14.50 7.20
CA THR A 177 8.65 -13.21 7.37
C THR A 177 7.55 -13.35 8.41
N ALA A 178 7.53 -12.45 9.40
CA ALA A 178 6.42 -12.24 10.31
C ALA A 178 5.42 -11.23 9.72
N LYS A 179 4.23 -11.12 10.30
CA LYS A 179 3.07 -10.46 9.68
C LYS A 179 2.83 -9.03 10.16
N ASP A 180 3.70 -8.51 10.99
CA ASP A 180 3.60 -7.22 11.68
C ASP A 180 4.01 -6.04 10.78
N GLY A 181 5.04 -6.17 9.95
CA GLY A 181 5.54 -5.09 9.08
C GLY A 181 6.83 -4.46 9.62
N ASN A 182 7.20 -3.27 9.13
CA ASN A 182 8.43 -2.55 9.49
C ASN A 182 9.72 -3.41 9.33
N GLY A 183 9.79 -4.17 8.25
CA GLY A 183 10.91 -5.09 7.97
C GLY A 183 10.89 -6.35 8.82
N SER A 184 9.72 -6.82 9.27
CA SER A 184 9.57 -8.02 10.12
C SER A 184 9.96 -9.33 9.43
N TYR A 185 11.24 -9.57 9.19
CA TYR A 185 11.77 -10.77 8.56
C TYR A 185 13.10 -11.22 9.15
N VAL A 186 13.38 -12.51 9.08
CA VAL A 186 14.72 -13.07 9.32
C VAL A 186 15.48 -13.06 8.00
N TRP A 187 16.67 -12.46 7.95
CA TRP A 187 17.55 -12.45 6.78
C TRP A 187 18.90 -13.07 7.14
N SER A 188 19.44 -13.93 6.27
CA SER A 188 20.69 -14.67 6.55
C SER A 188 21.92 -13.91 6.07
N ARG A 189 22.94 -13.79 6.92
CA ARG A 189 24.26 -13.27 6.52
C ARG A 189 25.07 -14.23 5.65
N ALA A 190 24.69 -15.51 5.58
CA ALA A 190 25.45 -16.51 4.82
C ALA A 190 25.64 -16.06 3.35
N PRO A 191 26.88 -15.92 2.85
CA PRO A 191 27.13 -15.46 1.49
C PRO A 191 26.40 -16.31 0.45
N ILE A 192 25.69 -15.65 -0.46
CA ILE A 192 25.08 -16.32 -1.61
C ILE A 192 26.21 -16.69 -2.58
N GLU A 193 26.51 -17.98 -2.67
CA GLU A 193 27.57 -18.54 -3.52
C GLU A 193 27.19 -18.41 -5.00
N ALA A 194 28.12 -17.95 -5.84
CA ALA A 194 27.95 -18.00 -7.29
C ALA A 194 28.06 -19.47 -7.78
N PRO A 195 27.11 -19.97 -8.60
CA PRO A 195 27.13 -21.35 -9.02
C PRO A 195 28.19 -21.58 -10.12
N SER A 196 28.90 -22.71 -10.03
CA SER A 196 29.69 -23.22 -11.15
C SER A 196 28.75 -23.74 -12.23
N LEU A 197 28.64 -23.03 -13.36
CA LEU A 197 27.65 -23.34 -14.42
C LEU A 197 27.80 -24.73 -15.07
N GLY A 198 28.95 -25.38 -14.92
CA GLY A 198 29.19 -26.77 -15.34
C GLY A 198 28.86 -27.83 -14.29
N ASP A 199 28.57 -27.45 -13.04
CA ASP A 199 28.26 -28.36 -11.93
C ASP A 199 26.78 -28.27 -11.52
N ALA A 200 26.03 -29.34 -11.85
CA ALA A 200 24.63 -29.46 -11.48
C ALA A 200 24.40 -29.43 -9.96
N ALA A 201 25.35 -29.88 -9.14
CA ALA A 201 25.25 -29.84 -7.68
C ALA A 201 25.42 -28.41 -7.15
N SER A 202 26.40 -27.64 -7.67
CA SER A 202 26.56 -26.22 -7.36
C SER A 202 25.33 -25.40 -7.77
N ILE A 203 24.80 -25.63 -8.98
CA ILE A 203 23.54 -24.99 -9.43
C ILE A 203 22.37 -25.36 -8.52
N ALA A 204 22.27 -26.61 -8.06
CA ALA A 204 21.23 -27.05 -7.15
C ALA A 204 21.34 -26.38 -5.76
N ARG A 205 22.56 -26.24 -5.21
CA ARG A 205 22.81 -25.50 -3.95
C ARG A 205 22.41 -24.03 -4.08
N HIS A 206 22.88 -23.34 -5.11
CA HIS A 206 22.52 -21.94 -5.36
C HIS A 206 21.00 -21.74 -5.51
N LYS A 207 20.33 -22.62 -6.28
CA LYS A 207 18.87 -22.59 -6.43
C LYS A 207 18.12 -22.86 -5.12
N ALA A 208 18.66 -23.69 -4.22
CA ALA A 208 18.07 -23.92 -2.91
C ALA A 208 18.24 -22.70 -2.00
N GLN A 209 19.44 -22.10 -1.99
CA GLN A 209 19.79 -20.94 -1.18
C GLN A 209 18.95 -19.70 -1.55
N THR A 210 18.76 -19.43 -2.85
CA THR A 210 18.03 -18.26 -3.34
C THR A 210 16.51 -18.46 -3.48
N SER A 211 15.97 -19.63 -3.11
CA SER A 211 14.55 -19.94 -3.32
C SER A 211 13.62 -19.31 -2.28
N VAL A 212 12.99 -18.19 -2.67
CA VAL A 212 11.91 -17.54 -1.92
C VAL A 212 10.54 -18.21 -2.09
N ALA A 213 10.45 -19.32 -2.83
CA ALA A 213 9.16 -19.97 -3.17
C ALA A 213 8.36 -20.42 -1.94
N ARG A 214 9.04 -20.73 -0.83
CA ARG A 214 8.44 -21.10 0.46
C ARG A 214 7.79 -19.94 1.22
N LEU A 215 8.10 -18.69 0.85
CA LEU A 215 7.53 -17.48 1.43
C LEU A 215 6.31 -17.00 0.63
N GLY A 216 6.36 -17.12 -0.70
CA GLY A 216 5.29 -16.66 -1.59
C GLY A 216 4.97 -15.18 -1.35
N THR A 217 3.69 -14.83 -1.21
CA THR A 217 3.27 -13.46 -0.87
C THR A 217 3.88 -12.93 0.43
N GLU A 218 4.19 -13.79 1.40
CA GLU A 218 4.72 -13.34 2.70
C GLU A 218 6.13 -12.72 2.57
N LEU A 219 6.86 -12.96 1.47
CA LEU A 219 8.09 -12.21 1.15
C LEU A 219 7.85 -10.70 1.13
N CYS A 220 6.74 -10.25 0.55
CA CYS A 220 6.42 -8.84 0.40
C CYS A 220 5.94 -8.21 1.72
N VAL A 221 5.42 -9.00 2.66
CA VAL A 221 4.66 -8.53 3.83
C VAL A 221 5.51 -7.73 4.80
N GLY A 222 6.79 -8.11 4.97
CA GLY A 222 7.70 -7.43 5.89
C GLY A 222 7.88 -5.94 5.55
N CYS A 223 7.93 -5.60 4.25
CA CYS A 223 8.14 -4.22 3.79
C CYS A 223 6.85 -3.51 3.35
N HIS A 224 5.89 -4.23 2.76
CA HIS A 224 4.61 -3.65 2.31
C HIS A 224 3.53 -3.57 3.40
N ARG A 225 3.93 -3.72 4.67
CA ARG A 225 3.16 -3.32 5.84
C ARG A 225 4.06 -2.43 6.70
N GLY A 226 3.57 -1.24 7.05
CA GLY A 226 4.32 -0.24 7.80
C GLY A 226 3.43 0.51 8.80
N PHE A 227 3.95 0.76 9.99
CA PHE A 227 3.23 1.42 11.08
C PHE A 227 4.17 2.23 11.98
N LEU A 228 3.63 3.25 12.64
CA LEU A 228 4.31 4.00 13.68
C LEU A 228 3.89 3.50 15.07
N SER A 229 4.84 3.50 16.00
CA SER A 229 4.69 3.11 17.41
C SER A 229 5.59 3.99 18.30
N ALA A 230 5.70 3.67 19.59
CA ALA A 230 6.29 4.57 20.59
C ALA A 230 7.77 4.94 20.32
N ASP A 231 8.51 4.01 19.71
CA ASP A 231 9.86 4.17 19.15
C ASP A 231 9.96 5.26 18.06
N MET A 232 8.86 5.56 17.37
CA MET A 232 8.71 6.65 16.40
C MET A 232 7.95 7.85 16.99
N ASN A 233 7.99 8.01 18.32
CA ASN A 233 7.26 9.05 19.06
C ASN A 233 5.72 9.02 18.85
N MET A 234 5.16 7.84 18.51
CA MET A 234 3.72 7.64 18.37
C MET A 234 3.16 6.86 19.57
N PRO A 235 2.31 7.46 20.43
CA PRO A 235 1.83 6.80 21.66
C PRO A 235 0.87 5.62 21.42
N VAL A 236 0.43 5.40 20.17
CA VAL A 236 -0.48 4.33 19.75
C VAL A 236 0.06 3.67 18.47
N HIS A 237 -0.46 2.50 18.11
CA HIS A 237 -0.17 1.92 16.80
C HIS A 237 -0.93 2.72 15.72
N LEU A 238 -0.20 3.49 14.91
CA LEU A 238 -0.74 4.16 13.73
C LEU A 238 -0.28 3.40 12.48
N SER A 239 -1.19 2.64 11.87
CA SER A 239 -0.92 2.01 10.56
C SER A 239 -0.64 3.09 9.52
N GLY A 240 0.46 2.99 8.78
CA GLY A 240 0.81 3.90 7.68
C GLY A 240 0.40 3.31 6.33
N LEU A 241 0.88 2.10 6.04
CA LEU A 241 0.58 1.35 4.82
C LEU A 241 0.30 -0.12 5.16
N ASP A 242 -0.70 -0.74 4.51
CA ASP A 242 -1.06 -2.15 4.73
C ASP A 242 -1.66 -2.78 3.48
N GLU A 243 -0.86 -2.90 2.42
CA GLU A 243 -1.29 -3.58 1.20
C GLU A 243 -1.65 -5.06 1.44
N PRO A 244 -0.89 -5.85 2.23
CA PRO A 244 -1.24 -7.23 2.56
C PRO A 244 -2.56 -7.39 3.30
N GLY A 245 -2.91 -6.48 4.21
CA GLY A 245 -4.18 -6.54 4.94
C GLY A 245 -5.36 -6.32 4.01
N MET A 246 -5.28 -5.30 3.15
CA MET A 246 -6.30 -5.01 2.16
C MET A 246 -6.42 -6.15 1.12
N TRP A 247 -5.29 -6.70 0.65
CA TRP A 247 -5.26 -7.87 -0.23
C TRP A 247 -5.87 -9.12 0.42
N ARG A 248 -5.51 -9.46 1.67
CA ARG A 248 -6.10 -10.59 2.42
C ARG A 248 -7.61 -10.45 2.62
N ASN A 249 -8.13 -9.23 2.70
CA ASN A 249 -9.57 -8.95 2.82
C ASN A 249 -10.31 -8.92 1.48
N SER A 250 -9.60 -9.08 0.35
CA SER A 250 -10.14 -8.95 -1.00
C SER A 250 -10.51 -10.29 -1.64
N ALA A 251 -11.43 -10.21 -2.62
CA ALA A 251 -11.82 -11.32 -3.47
C ALA A 251 -10.66 -11.97 -4.24
N TRP A 252 -9.53 -11.28 -4.44
CA TRP A 252 -8.33 -11.81 -5.11
C TRP A 252 -7.66 -12.95 -4.34
N THR A 253 -7.94 -13.12 -3.04
CA THR A 253 -7.53 -14.32 -2.29
C THR A 253 -8.59 -15.42 -2.29
N GLY A 254 -9.77 -15.14 -2.84
CA GLY A 254 -11.01 -15.87 -2.61
C GLY A 254 -11.64 -15.59 -1.25
N ASN A 255 -11.22 -14.54 -0.54
CA ASN A 255 -11.88 -14.08 0.67
C ASN A 255 -13.06 -13.15 0.33
N GLY A 256 -14.24 -13.45 0.86
CA GLY A 256 -15.46 -12.67 0.66
C GLY A 256 -15.78 -11.65 1.76
N THR A 257 -14.94 -11.51 2.80
CA THR A 257 -15.27 -10.67 3.98
C THR A 257 -15.42 -9.19 3.66
N GLY A 258 -14.64 -8.64 2.72
CA GLY A 258 -14.80 -7.25 2.26
C GLY A 258 -15.93 -7.07 1.24
N ARG A 259 -16.00 -7.98 0.25
CA ARG A 259 -17.00 -7.98 -0.82
C ARG A 259 -17.04 -9.36 -1.51
N VAL A 260 -18.24 -9.80 -1.91
CA VAL A 260 -18.44 -11.08 -2.64
C VAL A 260 -18.35 -10.85 -4.14
N ASP A 261 -17.12 -10.62 -4.64
CA ASP A 261 -16.83 -10.52 -6.07
C ASP A 261 -16.26 -11.85 -6.60
N LYS A 262 -16.54 -12.15 -7.88
CA LYS A 262 -15.95 -13.29 -8.59
C LYS A 262 -14.77 -12.81 -9.43
N VAL A 263 -13.56 -13.14 -8.99
CA VAL A 263 -12.30 -12.89 -9.70
C VAL A 263 -11.41 -14.13 -9.63
N ASP A 264 -10.50 -14.27 -10.58
CA ASP A 264 -9.43 -15.27 -10.48
C ASP A 264 -8.51 -14.93 -9.30
N LYS A 265 -8.05 -15.95 -8.57
CA LYS A 265 -7.15 -15.71 -7.44
C LYS A 265 -5.80 -15.18 -7.92
N LYS A 266 -5.26 -14.20 -7.20
CA LYS A 266 -3.97 -13.53 -7.49
C LYS A 266 -3.21 -13.25 -6.20
N THR A 267 -1.90 -13.48 -6.26
CA THR A 267 -0.91 -13.05 -5.26
C THR A 267 -0.25 -11.73 -5.66
N CYS A 268 0.53 -11.14 -4.75
CA CYS A 268 1.38 -10.00 -5.10
C CYS A 268 2.36 -10.32 -6.25
N ILE A 269 2.85 -11.57 -6.33
CA ILE A 269 3.74 -12.04 -7.39
C ILE A 269 2.99 -12.10 -8.73
N ASP A 270 1.76 -12.62 -8.75
CA ASP A 270 0.94 -12.69 -9.98
C ASP A 270 0.58 -11.31 -10.55
N CYS A 271 0.58 -10.26 -9.73
CA CYS A 271 0.20 -8.90 -10.13
C CYS A 271 1.40 -7.96 -10.36
N HIS A 272 2.51 -8.11 -9.65
CA HIS A 272 3.67 -7.20 -9.73
C HIS A 272 4.94 -7.85 -10.31
N MET A 273 4.98 -9.18 -10.43
CA MET A 273 6.08 -9.94 -11.03
C MET A 273 5.60 -10.81 -12.19
N GLU A 274 4.66 -10.27 -12.99
CA GLU A 274 4.12 -10.91 -14.19
C GLU A 274 5.24 -11.44 -15.10
N ARG A 275 5.00 -12.55 -15.81
CA ARG A 275 6.06 -13.20 -16.57
C ARG A 275 6.36 -12.44 -17.86
N GLU A 276 7.61 -12.01 -18.03
CA GLU A 276 8.13 -11.41 -19.26
C GLU A 276 8.98 -12.44 -20.03
N PRO A 277 9.07 -12.34 -21.38
CA PRO A 277 10.03 -13.08 -22.18
C PRO A 277 11.46 -12.87 -21.68
N ALA A 278 12.26 -13.94 -21.72
CA ALA A 278 13.66 -13.93 -21.31
C ALA A 278 14.60 -14.04 -22.52
N SER A 279 15.73 -13.35 -22.47
CA SER A 279 16.82 -13.44 -23.42
C SER A 279 17.58 -14.77 -23.27
N PRO A 280 18.32 -15.22 -24.31
CA PRO A 280 19.06 -16.48 -24.24
C PRO A 280 20.16 -16.54 -23.16
N GLY A 281 20.58 -15.40 -22.60
CA GLY A 281 21.59 -15.32 -21.54
C GLY A 281 21.04 -15.42 -20.11
N GLU A 282 19.71 -15.39 -19.94
CA GLU A 282 19.07 -15.39 -18.62
C GLU A 282 18.99 -16.80 -18.03
N SER A 283 19.95 -17.13 -17.15
CA SER A 283 20.09 -18.47 -16.55
C SER A 283 18.93 -18.84 -15.61
N GLY A 284 18.15 -17.86 -15.16
CA GLY A 284 16.94 -18.04 -14.35
C GLY A 284 15.69 -18.36 -15.17
N ALA A 285 15.76 -18.32 -16.51
CA ALA A 285 14.62 -18.52 -17.39
C ALA A 285 13.96 -19.90 -17.22
N LYS A 286 12.63 -19.91 -17.23
CA LYS A 286 11.80 -21.13 -17.23
C LYS A 286 10.82 -21.03 -18.38
N ALA A 287 10.90 -21.98 -19.33
CA ALA A 287 10.11 -21.98 -20.56
C ALA A 287 10.17 -20.62 -21.31
N GLY A 288 11.38 -20.09 -21.53
CA GLY A 288 11.60 -18.84 -22.28
C GLY A 288 11.12 -17.56 -21.61
N THR A 289 10.78 -17.60 -20.31
CA THR A 289 10.28 -16.44 -19.54
C THR A 289 10.92 -16.37 -18.15
N ILE A 290 10.92 -15.17 -17.56
CA ILE A 290 11.20 -14.94 -16.13
C ILE A 290 10.04 -14.20 -15.47
N ALA A 291 9.96 -14.25 -14.14
CA ALA A 291 9.08 -13.33 -13.39
C ALA A 291 9.68 -11.92 -13.46
N SER A 292 8.87 -10.91 -13.76
CA SER A 292 9.37 -9.54 -13.93
C SER A 292 9.91 -8.98 -12.60
N HIS A 293 11.12 -8.45 -12.63
CA HIS A 293 11.73 -7.73 -11.51
C HIS A 293 11.55 -6.21 -11.64
N ARG A 294 10.59 -5.74 -12.47
CA ARG A 294 10.26 -4.32 -12.60
C ARG A 294 9.37 -3.80 -11.46
N PHE A 295 8.60 -4.69 -10.82
CA PHE A 295 7.67 -4.37 -9.73
C PHE A 295 6.69 -3.23 -10.10
N LEU A 296 6.06 -3.34 -11.28
CA LEU A 296 5.22 -2.27 -11.84
C LEU A 296 4.06 -1.90 -10.89
N GLY A 297 3.82 -0.60 -10.75
CA GLY A 297 2.83 -0.03 -9.84
C GLY A 297 2.60 1.45 -10.15
N GLY A 298 2.39 2.28 -9.12
CA GLY A 298 2.05 3.69 -9.30
C GLY A 298 3.22 4.66 -9.55
N HIS A 299 4.48 4.24 -9.54
CA HIS A 299 5.65 5.15 -9.42
C HIS A 299 6.06 5.91 -10.72
N THR A 300 5.10 6.49 -11.43
CA THR A 300 5.30 7.21 -12.70
C THR A 300 6.27 8.39 -12.56
N TRP A 301 6.23 9.14 -11.45
CA TRP A 301 7.15 10.26 -11.21
C TRP A 301 8.61 9.79 -11.08
N MET A 302 8.87 8.68 -10.39
CA MET A 302 10.23 8.13 -10.22
C MET A 302 10.83 7.66 -11.56
N ALA A 303 10.01 7.16 -12.48
CA ALA A 303 10.46 6.87 -13.84
C ALA A 303 10.74 8.15 -14.65
N ALA A 304 9.83 9.13 -14.59
CA ALA A 304 9.95 10.40 -15.31
C ALA A 304 11.18 11.22 -14.87
N MET A 305 11.43 11.36 -13.56
CA MET A 305 12.56 12.14 -13.03
C MET A 305 13.93 11.57 -13.43
N ARG A 306 14.01 10.26 -13.70
CA ARG A 306 15.25 9.58 -14.16
C ARG A 306 15.37 9.55 -15.69
N GLY A 307 14.41 10.11 -16.43
CA GLY A 307 14.37 10.07 -17.89
C GLY A 307 14.04 8.69 -18.48
N ASP A 308 13.51 7.75 -17.68
CA ASP A 308 13.22 6.38 -18.11
C ASP A 308 11.86 6.28 -18.80
N GLY A 309 11.86 6.71 -20.08
CA GLY A 309 10.65 6.69 -20.92
C GLY A 309 10.09 5.29 -21.20
N GLU A 310 10.91 4.23 -21.16
CA GLU A 310 10.43 2.85 -21.36
C GLU A 310 9.68 2.36 -20.12
N HIS A 311 10.27 2.52 -18.93
CA HIS A 311 9.63 2.12 -17.68
C HIS A 311 8.39 2.99 -17.41
N LEU A 312 8.42 4.28 -17.72
CA LEU A 312 7.25 5.17 -17.61
C LEU A 312 6.06 4.66 -18.43
N ARG A 313 6.26 4.30 -19.71
CA ARG A 313 5.19 3.75 -20.55
C ARG A 313 4.63 2.44 -20.01
N ARG A 314 5.47 1.59 -19.40
CA ARG A 314 5.02 0.34 -18.76
C ARG A 314 4.19 0.59 -17.50
N LEU A 315 4.57 1.56 -16.68
CA LEU A 315 3.77 1.97 -15.52
C LEU A 315 2.42 2.56 -15.95
N GLN A 316 2.40 3.40 -16.99
CA GLN A 316 1.17 3.95 -17.56
C GLN A 316 0.24 2.82 -18.06
N ALA A 317 0.75 1.90 -18.87
CA ALA A 317 0.00 0.73 -19.35
C ALA A 317 -0.50 -0.19 -18.22
N LYS A 318 0.17 -0.21 -17.06
CA LYS A 318 -0.26 -0.95 -15.86
C LYS A 318 -1.38 -0.24 -15.08
N LEU A 319 -1.44 1.09 -15.16
CA LEU A 319 -2.45 1.92 -14.50
C LEU A 319 -3.72 2.10 -15.35
N GLU A 320 -3.60 2.07 -16.67
CA GLU A 320 -4.74 2.08 -17.59
C GLU A 320 -5.69 0.90 -17.30
N GLY A 321 -6.96 1.21 -16.99
CA GLY A 321 -7.97 0.22 -16.61
C GLY A 321 -7.86 -0.31 -15.17
N ALA A 322 -6.86 0.08 -14.37
CA ALA A 322 -6.74 -0.34 -12.97
C ALA A 322 -7.91 0.18 -12.11
N ALA A 323 -8.42 1.35 -12.45
CA ALA A 323 -9.65 1.96 -11.94
C ALA A 323 -10.48 2.53 -13.09
N SER A 324 -11.77 2.81 -12.85
CA SER A 324 -12.62 3.55 -13.78
C SER A 324 -13.28 4.75 -13.11
N ILE A 325 -13.72 5.69 -13.94
CA ILE A 325 -14.52 6.87 -13.60
C ILE A 325 -15.71 6.96 -14.56
N ASP A 326 -16.84 7.44 -14.06
CA ASP A 326 -18.12 7.45 -14.77
C ASP A 326 -19.02 8.57 -14.21
N VAL A 327 -19.89 9.16 -15.03
CA VAL A 327 -20.91 10.11 -14.59
C VAL A 327 -22.20 9.32 -14.40
N ALA A 328 -22.38 8.73 -13.21
CA ALA A 328 -23.42 7.74 -12.94
C ALA A 328 -24.84 8.32 -12.92
N GLY A 329 -24.97 9.64 -12.72
CA GLY A 329 -26.23 10.35 -12.83
C GLY A 329 -26.07 11.84 -12.64
N ALA A 330 -27.06 12.59 -13.10
CA ALA A 330 -27.24 13.99 -12.75
C ALA A 330 -28.59 14.18 -12.02
N ARG A 331 -28.70 15.21 -11.21
CA ARG A 331 -29.92 15.56 -10.49
C ARG A 331 -30.17 17.05 -10.58
N ILE A 332 -31.30 17.43 -11.14
CA ILE A 332 -31.74 18.82 -11.29
C ILE A 332 -32.64 19.17 -10.10
N ARG A 333 -32.35 20.30 -9.46
CA ARG A 333 -33.25 20.98 -8.53
C ARG A 333 -33.70 22.30 -9.11
N GLU A 334 -35.00 22.41 -9.29
CA GLU A 334 -35.68 23.66 -9.59
C GLU A 334 -35.66 24.58 -8.34
N PRO A 335 -35.78 25.92 -8.48
CA PRO A 335 -35.71 26.84 -7.35
C PRO A 335 -36.81 26.67 -6.28
N ASP A 336 -37.96 26.11 -6.65
CA ASP A 336 -39.19 26.07 -5.83
C ASP A 336 -39.33 24.80 -4.95
N ASP A 337 -38.21 24.19 -4.55
CA ASP A 337 -38.11 23.07 -3.58
C ASP A 337 -38.93 21.80 -3.92
N GLY A 338 -39.18 21.58 -5.22
CA GLY A 338 -39.85 20.36 -5.72
C GLY A 338 -38.94 19.12 -5.74
N ASP A 339 -39.56 17.94 -5.87
CA ASP A 339 -38.83 16.66 -5.97
C ASP A 339 -37.78 16.68 -7.08
N ALA A 340 -36.54 16.37 -6.71
CA ALA A 340 -35.40 16.54 -7.59
C ALA A 340 -35.40 15.53 -8.75
N ARG A 341 -35.35 16.04 -10.00
CA ARG A 341 -35.39 15.22 -11.22
C ARG A 341 -34.04 14.55 -11.46
N TRP A 342 -34.01 13.23 -11.38
CA TRP A 342 -32.84 12.41 -11.76
C TRP A 342 -32.75 12.20 -13.26
N LEU A 343 -31.53 12.25 -13.78
CA LEU A 343 -31.15 11.86 -15.13
C LEU A 343 -30.10 10.75 -15.02
N LEU A 344 -30.44 9.51 -15.39
CA LEU A 344 -29.50 8.39 -15.34
C LEU A 344 -29.10 7.96 -16.77
N PRO A 345 -27.82 7.62 -17.03
CA PRO A 345 -27.38 7.11 -18.34
C PRO A 345 -28.14 5.85 -18.78
N ALA A 346 -28.59 5.04 -17.82
CA ALA A 346 -29.33 3.79 -18.05
C ALA A 346 -30.74 4.01 -18.62
N ASP A 347 -31.34 5.20 -18.46
CA ASP A 347 -32.70 5.50 -18.94
C ASP A 347 -32.75 5.76 -20.46
N GLY A 348 -31.62 5.58 -21.17
CA GLY A 348 -31.51 5.71 -22.63
C GLY A 348 -31.65 7.13 -23.19
N ALA A 349 -31.89 8.13 -22.34
CA ALA A 349 -32.25 9.50 -22.71
C ALA A 349 -31.11 10.52 -22.62
N ALA A 350 -29.85 10.06 -22.78
CA ALA A 350 -28.64 10.84 -22.49
C ALA A 350 -28.49 12.16 -23.29
N SER A 351 -29.15 12.32 -24.44
CA SER A 351 -29.15 13.57 -25.21
C SER A 351 -30.34 14.48 -24.92
N ALA A 352 -31.55 13.92 -24.75
CA ALA A 352 -32.77 14.70 -24.64
C ALA A 352 -32.96 15.37 -23.27
N ALA A 353 -32.48 14.76 -22.19
CA ALA A 353 -32.72 15.27 -20.85
C ALA A 353 -31.72 16.36 -20.40
N LEU A 354 -30.45 16.27 -20.86
CA LEU A 354 -29.46 17.36 -20.74
C LEU A 354 -29.77 18.52 -21.69
N ALA A 355 -30.58 18.30 -22.73
CA ALA A 355 -31.10 19.36 -23.63
C ALA A 355 -32.26 20.18 -23.03
N ALA A 356 -32.72 19.83 -21.82
CA ALA A 356 -33.85 20.47 -21.15
C ALA A 356 -33.58 20.69 -19.65
N ILE A 357 -32.37 21.16 -19.32
CA ILE A 357 -32.06 21.71 -18.00
C ILE A 357 -32.47 23.20 -18.01
N PRO A 358 -33.43 23.64 -17.17
CA PRO A 358 -33.83 25.04 -17.17
C PRO A 358 -32.66 25.93 -16.67
N PRO A 359 -32.41 27.09 -17.31
CA PRO A 359 -31.44 28.07 -16.82
C PRO A 359 -31.80 28.53 -15.39
N GLY A 360 -30.79 28.72 -14.53
CA GLY A 360 -30.98 29.12 -13.13
C GLY A 360 -31.26 27.96 -12.16
N THR A 361 -31.30 26.70 -12.63
CA THR A 361 -31.46 25.52 -11.78
C THR A 361 -30.14 25.05 -11.19
N ARG A 362 -30.19 24.27 -10.11
CA ARG A 362 -29.02 23.60 -9.55
C ARG A 362 -28.88 22.20 -10.13
N LEU A 363 -27.74 21.94 -10.76
CA LEU A 363 -27.34 20.65 -11.30
C LEU A 363 -26.31 19.99 -10.38
N ASP A 364 -26.70 18.88 -9.75
CA ASP A 364 -25.76 17.98 -9.09
C ASP A 364 -25.29 16.90 -10.07
N LEU A 365 -23.99 16.60 -10.13
CA LEU A 365 -23.41 15.46 -10.86
C LEU A 365 -22.86 14.43 -9.87
N ASP A 366 -23.32 13.18 -9.95
CA ASP A 366 -22.75 12.06 -9.19
C ASP A 366 -21.70 11.34 -10.04
N VAL A 367 -20.42 11.64 -9.78
CA VAL A 367 -19.27 11.02 -10.45
C VAL A 367 -18.82 9.82 -9.64
N VAL A 368 -18.87 8.62 -10.24
CA VAL A 368 -18.52 7.36 -9.58
C VAL A 368 -17.16 6.88 -10.06
N ILE A 369 -16.26 6.69 -9.11
CA ILE A 369 -14.96 6.03 -9.32
C ILE A 369 -15.00 4.61 -8.76
N ARG A 370 -14.27 3.69 -9.39
CA ARG A 370 -14.27 2.26 -9.03
C ARG A 370 -12.86 1.68 -9.10
N ASN A 371 -12.41 1.01 -8.04
CA ASN A 371 -11.18 0.20 -8.07
C ASN A 371 -11.51 -1.12 -8.78
N LEU A 372 -10.88 -1.39 -9.94
CA LEU A 372 -11.23 -2.55 -10.77
C LEU A 372 -10.25 -3.71 -10.58
N LEU A 373 -8.94 -3.45 -10.71
CA LEU A 373 -7.91 -4.49 -10.82
C LEU A 373 -6.93 -4.52 -9.65
N VAL A 374 -6.98 -3.54 -8.74
CA VAL A 374 -6.00 -3.42 -7.67
C VAL A 374 -6.41 -4.29 -6.48
N GLY A 375 -5.49 -5.16 -6.07
CA GLY A 375 -5.71 -6.11 -4.98
C GLY A 375 -5.76 -5.48 -3.59
N HIS A 376 -5.27 -4.25 -3.46
CA HIS A 376 -5.18 -3.46 -2.25
C HIS A 376 -5.85 -2.08 -2.45
N ARG A 377 -5.50 -1.03 -1.69
CA ARG A 377 -6.13 0.30 -1.92
C ARG A 377 -5.70 0.89 -3.27
N PHE A 378 -6.59 1.66 -3.90
CA PHE A 378 -6.29 2.47 -5.07
C PHE A 378 -6.55 3.96 -4.80
N PRO A 379 -5.56 4.84 -5.02
CA PRO A 379 -4.13 4.51 -5.04
C PRO A 379 -3.69 3.86 -3.71
N GLY A 380 -2.60 3.10 -3.74
CA GLY A 380 -2.05 2.35 -2.58
C GLY A 380 -0.61 2.75 -2.26
N GLY A 381 -0.01 2.13 -1.25
CA GLY A 381 1.33 2.48 -0.75
C GLY A 381 1.27 3.59 0.29
N VAL A 382 2.14 4.59 0.17
CA VAL A 382 2.20 5.73 1.10
C VAL A 382 1.01 6.67 0.84
N LEU A 383 -0.09 6.46 1.57
CA LEU A 383 -1.43 6.99 1.21
C LEU A 383 -1.57 8.50 1.35
N ASP A 384 -0.75 9.15 2.17
CA ASP A 384 -0.86 10.58 2.50
C ASP A 384 -0.34 11.51 1.40
N ILE A 385 0.73 11.09 0.71
CA ILE A 385 1.30 11.80 -0.44
C ILE A 385 0.84 11.24 -1.80
N GLN A 386 -0.24 10.47 -1.83
CA GLN A 386 -0.83 10.04 -3.10
C GLN A 386 -1.54 11.19 -3.80
N ASP A 387 -1.44 11.20 -5.13
CA ASP A 387 -1.87 12.33 -5.94
C ASP A 387 -2.63 11.89 -7.20
N THR A 388 -3.67 11.10 -6.95
CA THR A 388 -4.66 10.70 -7.97
C THR A 388 -5.89 11.55 -7.74
N TRP A 389 -6.35 12.32 -8.73
CA TRP A 389 -7.45 13.27 -8.54
C TRP A 389 -8.50 13.17 -9.65
N ILE A 390 -9.68 13.72 -9.36
CA ILE A 390 -10.78 13.84 -10.32
C ILE A 390 -10.74 15.24 -10.94
N GLU A 391 -10.75 15.28 -12.26
CA GLU A 391 -11.15 16.46 -13.04
C GLU A 391 -12.64 16.34 -13.40
N VAL A 392 -13.40 17.42 -13.24
CA VAL A 392 -14.75 17.55 -13.81
C VAL A 392 -14.83 18.83 -14.62
N GLU A 393 -15.50 18.78 -15.77
CA GLU A 393 -15.72 19.90 -16.67
C GLU A 393 -17.15 19.86 -17.20
N VAL A 394 -17.86 20.99 -17.14
CA VAL A 394 -19.19 21.17 -17.74
C VAL A 394 -19.09 22.24 -18.83
N ALA A 395 -19.53 21.93 -20.04
CA ALA A 395 -19.54 22.83 -21.18
C ALA A 395 -20.93 22.90 -21.84
N ASP A 396 -21.20 24.00 -22.55
CA ASP A 396 -22.39 24.16 -23.38
C ASP A 396 -22.25 23.47 -24.76
N ALA A 397 -23.31 23.52 -25.58
CA ALA A 397 -23.33 22.92 -26.92
C ALA A 397 -22.32 23.55 -27.90
N HIS A 398 -21.81 24.75 -27.60
CA HIS A 398 -20.77 25.44 -28.37
C HIS A 398 -19.35 25.09 -27.89
N GLY A 399 -19.22 24.25 -26.86
CA GLY A 399 -17.94 23.87 -26.25
C GLY A 399 -17.37 24.92 -25.30
N ARG A 400 -18.14 25.96 -24.94
CA ARG A 400 -17.72 26.95 -23.92
C ARG A 400 -17.93 26.34 -22.54
N ARG A 401 -16.84 26.27 -21.77
CA ARG A 401 -16.84 25.84 -20.37
C ARG A 401 -17.72 26.74 -19.50
N LEU A 402 -18.60 26.13 -18.73
CA LEU A 402 -19.48 26.76 -17.74
C LEU A 402 -18.95 26.58 -16.32
N ALA A 403 -18.37 25.42 -16.01
CA ALA A 403 -17.74 25.12 -14.72
C ALA A 403 -16.66 24.05 -14.84
N ALA A 404 -15.79 23.98 -13.84
CA ALA A 404 -14.77 22.96 -13.70
C ALA A 404 -14.37 22.73 -12.23
N SER A 405 -13.76 21.57 -11.97
CA SER A 405 -13.16 21.16 -10.70
C SER A 405 -11.84 20.44 -10.97
N GLY A 406 -10.77 20.75 -10.24
CA GLY A 406 -9.49 20.03 -10.28
C GLY A 406 -8.69 20.12 -11.60
N LEU A 407 -9.05 21.01 -12.52
CA LEU A 407 -8.31 21.23 -13.78
C LEU A 407 -7.01 22.03 -13.60
N GLY A 408 -6.78 22.64 -12.42
CA GLY A 408 -5.57 23.41 -12.08
C GLY A 408 -4.52 22.60 -11.31
N HIS A 409 -4.95 21.55 -10.61
CA HIS A 409 -4.15 20.67 -9.75
C HIS A 409 -2.90 20.03 -10.39
N ASP A 410 -2.82 19.98 -11.73
CA ASP A 410 -1.59 19.55 -12.40
C ASP A 410 -0.43 20.55 -12.21
N ARG A 411 -0.73 21.82 -11.90
CA ARG A 411 0.20 22.95 -11.78
C ARG A 411 0.12 23.72 -10.47
N ASP A 412 -1.03 23.75 -9.82
CA ASP A 412 -1.24 24.46 -8.56
C ASP A 412 -1.36 23.48 -7.39
N ALA A 413 -0.42 23.57 -6.45
CA ALA A 413 -0.43 22.77 -5.22
C ALA A 413 -1.50 23.22 -4.22
N ALA A 414 -2.11 24.40 -4.43
CA ALA A 414 -3.16 24.97 -3.60
C ALA A 414 -4.57 24.84 -4.21
N ASP A 415 -4.75 24.05 -5.29
CA ASP A 415 -6.08 23.75 -5.86
C ASP A 415 -6.95 23.00 -4.83
N GLN A 416 -7.91 23.71 -4.22
CA GLN A 416 -8.87 23.15 -3.25
C GLN A 416 -10.13 22.58 -3.93
N ASP A 417 -10.31 22.79 -5.23
CA ASP A 417 -11.44 22.27 -6.01
C ASP A 417 -11.19 20.84 -6.52
N ALA A 418 -9.97 20.32 -6.35
CA ALA A 418 -9.60 18.95 -6.72
C ALA A 418 -10.03 17.92 -5.67
N HIS A 419 -10.82 16.92 -6.07
CA HIS A 419 -11.03 15.74 -5.23
C HIS A 419 -9.85 14.77 -5.38
N VAL A 420 -8.92 14.82 -4.43
CA VAL A 420 -7.72 13.97 -4.38
C VAL A 420 -7.98 12.69 -3.58
N LEU A 421 -7.59 11.55 -4.14
CA LEU A 421 -7.71 10.22 -3.53
C LEU A 421 -6.46 9.93 -2.67
N ARG A 422 -6.50 10.40 -1.43
CA ARG A 422 -5.41 10.24 -0.46
C ARG A 422 -5.92 9.97 0.96
N THR A 423 -5.00 9.85 1.91
CA THR A 423 -5.31 9.82 3.34
C THR A 423 -4.82 11.10 4.00
N LEU A 424 -5.71 11.86 4.62
CA LEU A 424 -5.34 13.05 5.38
C LEU A 424 -4.77 12.64 6.73
N VAL A 425 -3.49 12.93 6.94
CA VAL A 425 -2.78 12.77 8.21
C VAL A 425 -2.57 14.14 8.84
N VAL A 426 -2.76 14.24 10.15
CA VAL A 426 -2.57 15.49 10.90
C VAL A 426 -1.51 15.38 11.99
N ASP A 427 -0.99 16.53 12.38
CA ASP A 427 -0.10 16.71 13.52
C ASP A 427 -0.85 16.95 14.85
N GLU A 428 -0.10 17.35 15.88
CA GLU A 428 -0.61 17.60 17.24
C GLU A 428 -1.51 18.83 17.37
N ARG A 429 -1.47 19.75 16.39
CA ARG A 429 -2.37 20.91 16.30
C ARG A 429 -3.61 20.62 15.46
N GLY A 430 -3.62 19.51 14.73
CA GLY A 430 -4.64 19.18 13.74
C GLY A 430 -4.34 19.74 12.35
N ASP A 431 -3.12 20.26 12.11
CA ASP A 431 -2.71 20.72 10.78
C ASP A 431 -2.48 19.51 9.87
N VAL A 432 -2.97 19.58 8.63
CA VAL A 432 -2.72 18.53 7.61
C VAL A 432 -1.25 18.55 7.20
N LEU A 433 -0.63 17.38 7.18
CA LEU A 433 0.76 17.19 6.77
C LEU A 433 0.81 16.80 5.28
N GLU A 434 1.44 17.64 4.47
CA GLU A 434 1.50 17.52 3.01
C GLU A 434 2.78 16.85 2.50
N GLU A 435 3.83 16.80 3.34
CA GLU A 435 5.21 16.47 2.95
C GLU A 435 5.71 15.11 3.50
N HIS A 436 4.81 14.22 3.92
CA HIS A 436 5.16 12.92 4.56
C HIS A 436 6.03 13.05 5.82
N GLU A 437 5.75 14.05 6.65
CA GLU A 437 6.52 14.38 7.87
C GLU A 437 6.27 13.37 9.01
N MET A 438 6.71 12.11 8.85
CA MET A 438 6.38 10.96 9.71
C MET A 438 6.55 11.23 11.22
N ALA A 439 7.62 11.94 11.61
CA ALA A 439 7.89 12.33 13.00
C ALA A 439 6.78 13.17 13.66
N ARG A 440 6.02 13.91 12.85
CA ARG A 440 4.93 14.80 13.27
C ARG A 440 3.56 14.15 13.23
N PHE A 441 3.42 12.96 12.63
CA PHE A 441 2.13 12.28 12.50
C PHE A 441 1.49 12.09 13.89
N ARG A 442 0.16 12.20 13.96
CA ARG A 442 -0.62 11.86 15.17
C ARG A 442 -1.82 10.97 14.87
N THR A 443 -2.59 11.26 13.82
CA THR A 443 -3.70 10.40 13.38
C THR A 443 -4.03 10.62 11.91
N GLN A 444 -4.70 9.63 11.31
CA GLN A 444 -5.46 9.80 10.08
C GLN A 444 -6.84 10.37 10.44
N ILE A 445 -7.34 11.33 9.65
CA ILE A 445 -8.69 11.92 9.85
C ILE A 445 -9.66 11.61 8.70
N ALA A 446 -9.16 11.31 7.50
CA ALA A 446 -9.96 10.88 6.36
C ALA A 446 -9.14 9.99 5.43
N THR A 447 -9.75 8.96 4.86
CA THR A 447 -9.14 8.11 3.82
C THR A 447 -10.07 8.04 2.62
N GLN A 448 -9.68 8.70 1.53
CA GLN A 448 -10.42 8.85 0.28
C GLN A 448 -9.98 7.82 -0.78
N THR A 449 -9.02 6.95 -0.46
CA THR A 449 -8.56 5.87 -1.35
C THR A 449 -9.52 4.68 -1.32
N LEU A 450 -9.71 4.02 -2.46
CA LEU A 450 -10.68 2.93 -2.64
C LEU A 450 -10.10 1.58 -2.22
N ALA A 451 -10.76 0.89 -1.30
CA ALA A 451 -10.51 -0.51 -1.01
C ALA A 451 -10.65 -1.40 -2.28
N PRO A 452 -10.14 -2.64 -2.25
CA PRO A 452 -10.25 -3.57 -3.37
C PRO A 452 -11.71 -3.73 -3.81
N ARG A 453 -11.99 -3.48 -5.09
CA ARG A 453 -13.34 -3.62 -5.67
C ARG A 453 -14.39 -2.64 -5.09
N GLU A 454 -13.96 -1.60 -4.37
CA GLU A 454 -14.82 -0.53 -3.91
C GLU A 454 -15.25 0.40 -5.07
N ALA A 455 -16.42 1.02 -4.91
CA ALA A 455 -16.88 2.13 -5.71
C ALA A 455 -17.27 3.29 -4.78
N GLN A 456 -16.87 4.51 -5.10
CA GLN A 456 -17.21 5.72 -4.36
C GLN A 456 -17.89 6.72 -5.29
N ALA A 457 -18.89 7.44 -4.78
CA ALA A 457 -19.62 8.47 -5.51
C ALA A 457 -19.24 9.85 -4.94
N ILE A 458 -18.67 10.70 -5.78
CA ILE A 458 -18.30 12.07 -5.46
C ILE A 458 -19.31 12.98 -6.16
N ARG A 459 -19.98 13.83 -5.37
CA ARG A 459 -21.00 14.74 -5.87
C ARG A 459 -20.43 16.14 -6.12
N TYR A 460 -20.52 16.59 -7.35
CA TYR A 460 -20.25 17.96 -7.76
C TYR A 460 -21.56 18.73 -7.91
N ALA A 461 -21.53 20.05 -7.79
CA ALA A 461 -22.71 20.87 -7.97
C ALA A 461 -22.39 22.15 -8.77
N LEU A 462 -23.33 22.54 -9.62
CA LEU A 462 -23.28 23.70 -10.51
C LEU A 462 -24.63 24.41 -10.44
N ASP A 463 -24.63 25.72 -10.21
CA ASP A 463 -25.80 26.55 -10.47
C ASP A 463 -25.76 26.97 -11.95
N VAL A 464 -26.70 26.46 -12.75
CA VAL A 464 -26.70 26.58 -14.21
C VAL A 464 -26.96 28.05 -14.60
N PRO A 465 -26.12 28.70 -15.42
CA PRO A 465 -26.27 30.14 -15.67
C PRO A 465 -27.65 30.50 -16.25
N ALA A 466 -28.35 31.42 -15.60
CA ALA A 466 -29.72 31.83 -15.96
C ALA A 466 -29.86 32.46 -17.37
N GLY A 467 -28.74 32.86 -17.99
CA GLY A 467 -28.70 33.42 -19.35
C GLY A 467 -28.51 32.40 -20.48
N LEU A 468 -28.45 31.09 -20.21
CA LEU A 468 -28.38 30.08 -21.27
C LEU A 468 -29.69 30.01 -22.05
N THR A 469 -29.59 29.73 -23.34
CA THR A 469 -30.71 29.57 -24.26
C THR A 469 -30.82 28.12 -24.73
N ALA A 470 -31.91 27.77 -25.42
CA ALA A 470 -32.06 26.45 -26.04
C ALA A 470 -30.97 26.15 -27.10
N ALA A 471 -30.28 27.17 -27.63
CA ALA A 471 -29.16 26.99 -28.56
C ALA A 471 -27.85 26.60 -27.84
N ASP A 472 -27.74 26.86 -26.53
CA ASP A 472 -26.56 26.50 -25.71
C ASP A 472 -26.66 25.07 -25.15
N LEU A 473 -27.73 24.34 -25.46
CA LEU A 473 -28.03 23.00 -24.94
C LEU A 473 -27.90 21.93 -26.06
N PRO A 474 -27.54 20.67 -25.73
CA PRO A 474 -27.35 20.10 -24.39
C PRO A 474 -26.02 20.50 -23.73
N LEU A 475 -25.99 20.44 -22.39
CA LEU A 475 -24.73 20.48 -21.65
C LEU A 475 -23.95 19.18 -21.83
N THR A 476 -22.62 19.28 -21.94
CA THR A 476 -21.69 18.16 -21.93
C THR A 476 -20.93 18.12 -20.61
N VAL A 477 -20.94 16.98 -19.93
CA VAL A 477 -20.13 16.73 -18.72
C VAL A 477 -18.99 15.79 -19.09
N THR A 478 -17.75 16.19 -18.78
CA THR A 478 -16.58 15.32 -18.88
C THR A 478 -15.97 15.13 -17.49
N ALA A 479 -15.79 13.88 -17.08
CA ALA A 479 -15.03 13.52 -15.89
C ALA A 479 -13.76 12.75 -16.30
N ARG A 480 -12.62 13.06 -15.67
CA ARG A 480 -11.35 12.36 -15.91
C ARG A 480 -10.71 11.98 -14.58
N LEU A 481 -10.16 10.78 -14.51
CA LEU A 481 -9.33 10.34 -13.38
C LEU A 481 -7.87 10.53 -13.79
N ARG A 482 -7.15 11.36 -13.05
CA ARG A 482 -5.76 11.72 -13.31
C ARG A 482 -4.89 11.08 -12.24
N HIS A 483 -3.65 10.76 -12.60
CA HIS A 483 -2.72 10.11 -11.69
C HIS A 483 -1.34 10.73 -11.77
N ARG A 484 -0.86 11.20 -10.62
CA ARG A 484 0.53 11.52 -10.31
C ARG A 484 0.90 10.73 -9.05
N SER A 485 2.13 10.24 -8.97
CA SER A 485 2.48 9.32 -7.88
C SER A 485 2.83 10.02 -6.57
N ARG A 486 3.02 11.34 -6.59
CA ARG A 486 3.41 12.21 -5.46
C ARG A 486 2.77 13.59 -5.65
N THR A 487 2.41 14.26 -4.56
CA THR A 487 1.89 15.64 -4.57
C THR A 487 2.90 16.63 -5.18
N LEU A 488 2.47 17.82 -5.60
CA LEU A 488 3.39 18.87 -6.08
C LEU A 488 4.38 19.32 -5.00
N ALA A 489 3.94 19.41 -3.74
CA ALA A 489 4.81 19.75 -2.60
C ALA A 489 6.03 18.80 -2.51
N MET A 490 5.83 17.51 -2.77
CA MET A 490 6.88 16.49 -2.72
C MET A 490 7.85 16.49 -3.93
N GLN A 491 7.71 17.41 -4.89
CA GLN A 491 8.50 17.44 -6.13
C GLN A 491 9.50 18.61 -6.20
N HIS A 492 9.54 19.43 -5.16
CA HIS A 492 10.40 20.61 -5.03
C HIS A 492 11.40 20.45 -3.86
#